data_AF-A0A2E5G0V7-F1
#
_entry.id   AF-A0A2E5G0V7-F1
#
_cell.length_a   1.000
_cell.length_b   1.000
_cell.length_c   1.000
_cell.angle_alpha   90.00
_cell.angle_beta   90.00
_cell.angle_gamma   90.00
#
_symmetry.space_group_name_H-M   'P 1'
#
loop_
_entity.id
_entity.type
_entity.pdbx_description
1 polymer ?
#
loop_
_entity_poly.entity_id
_entity_poly.type
_entity_poly.pdbx_seq_one_letter_code
_entity_poly.pdbx_strand_id
1 'polypeptide(L)'
;MNRQKMLSYTLAATLAFLSASPLLAKETEAVTKKPKPVSVDIPHVDRATTLAKRCEKMLIELANKGCRHSKDTAKRAIYGIKKALAAGDHRRAAKIARHGTNKVRKDATRCAKAISGNARRCIRVLRYLKRPDLAKRIRHVRAEQLKRLRKCASRAEQAITSALPSIRPVEEKPRPIRVDGGPTTKPGQVEERD
;
A
#
# COMPACT_ATOMS: atom_id res chain seq x y z
N MET A 1 -14.54 9.49 -28.81
CA MET A 1 -13.29 10.25 -29.00
C MET A 1 -12.19 9.70 -28.08
N ASN A 2 -11.13 9.17 -28.69
CA ASN A 2 -10.20 8.18 -28.13
C ASN A 2 -9.03 8.81 -27.34
N ARG A 3 -8.96 8.54 -26.03
CA ARG A 3 -7.86 8.94 -25.12
C ARG A 3 -6.54 8.17 -25.34
N GLN A 4 -6.45 7.30 -26.33
CA GLN A 4 -5.24 6.52 -26.65
C GLN A 4 -4.23 7.26 -27.56
N LYS A 5 -4.57 8.39 -28.16
CA LYS A 5 -3.67 9.12 -29.10
C LYS A 5 -2.73 10.15 -28.44
N MET A 6 -2.89 10.43 -27.15
CA MET A 6 -2.08 11.45 -26.43
C MET A 6 -0.81 10.91 -25.75
N LEU A 7 -0.66 9.59 -25.63
CA LEU A 7 0.48 8.97 -24.92
C LEU A 7 1.59 8.48 -25.85
N SER A 8 1.40 8.56 -27.17
CA SER A 8 2.41 8.20 -28.18
C SER A 8 3.31 9.38 -28.58
N TYR A 9 2.92 10.63 -28.32
CA TYR A 9 3.70 11.81 -28.72
C TYR A 9 4.78 12.25 -27.72
N THR A 10 4.71 11.81 -26.45
CA THR A 10 5.71 12.17 -25.43
C THR A 10 6.86 11.17 -25.29
N LEU A 11 6.73 9.97 -25.87
CA LEU A 11 7.78 8.95 -25.88
C LEU A 11 8.69 9.02 -27.13
N ALA A 12 8.23 9.66 -28.21
CA ALA A 12 9.06 9.90 -29.41
C ALA A 12 9.96 11.14 -29.28
N ALA A 13 9.54 12.16 -28.51
CA ALA A 13 10.28 13.42 -28.37
C ALA A 13 11.55 13.31 -27.50
N THR A 14 11.72 12.24 -26.71
CA THR A 14 12.91 12.02 -25.87
C THR A 14 13.95 11.10 -26.51
N LEU A 15 13.63 10.45 -27.64
CA LEU A 15 14.55 9.61 -28.40
C LEU A 15 15.11 10.28 -29.66
N ALA A 16 14.57 11.45 -30.07
CA ALA A 16 15.07 12.22 -31.21
C ALA A 16 16.14 13.27 -30.84
N PHE A 17 16.39 13.54 -29.55
CA PHE A 17 17.39 14.51 -29.11
C PHE A 17 18.83 13.94 -29.03
N LEU A 18 19.04 12.69 -29.44
CA LEU A 18 20.35 12.01 -29.40
C LEU A 18 20.93 11.64 -30.77
N SER A 19 20.32 12.05 -31.89
CA SER A 19 20.77 11.60 -33.23
C SER A 19 20.82 12.65 -34.33
N ALA A 20 20.80 13.96 -34.03
CA ALA A 20 20.85 14.98 -35.08
C ALA A 20 21.78 16.14 -34.71
N SER A 21 23.07 15.99 -35.02
CA SER A 21 23.95 17.12 -35.35
C SER A 21 24.99 16.68 -36.40
N PRO A 22 24.69 16.84 -37.70
CA PRO A 22 25.70 17.10 -38.70
C PRO A 22 25.49 18.52 -39.21
N LEU A 23 26.42 19.43 -38.97
CA LEU A 23 26.66 20.64 -39.77
C LEU A 23 27.69 21.51 -39.03
N LEU A 24 28.96 21.29 -39.32
CA LEU A 24 29.90 22.39 -39.58
C LEU A 24 31.14 21.80 -40.27
N ALA A 25 31.05 21.71 -41.59
CA ALA A 25 32.19 21.54 -42.46
C ALA A 25 32.38 22.85 -43.23
N LYS A 26 33.49 23.54 -42.94
CA LYS A 26 34.31 24.43 -43.80
C LYS A 26 35.27 25.19 -42.87
N GLU A 27 36.51 24.72 -42.77
CA GLU A 27 37.69 25.19 -43.53
C GLU A 27 38.32 26.42 -42.88
N THR A 28 39.42 26.20 -42.17
CA THR A 28 40.69 26.96 -42.30
C THR A 28 41.82 26.12 -41.71
N GLU A 29 42.79 25.75 -42.56
CA GLU A 29 44.08 25.19 -42.18
C GLU A 29 44.89 26.19 -41.35
N ALA A 30 45.47 25.75 -40.23
CA ALA A 30 46.69 26.34 -39.68
C ALA A 30 47.29 25.46 -38.56
N VAL A 31 48.49 24.95 -38.82
CA VAL A 31 49.58 24.73 -37.85
C VAL A 31 49.43 23.56 -36.85
N THR A 32 49.96 22.42 -37.30
CA THR A 32 50.85 21.50 -36.56
C THR A 32 50.94 21.62 -35.03
N LYS A 33 50.23 20.73 -34.34
CA LYS A 33 50.72 19.89 -33.23
C LYS A 33 49.59 18.94 -32.86
N LYS A 34 49.77 17.63 -33.07
CA LYS A 34 48.78 16.63 -32.60
C LYS A 34 48.60 16.82 -31.09
N PRO A 35 47.43 17.26 -30.60
CA PRO A 35 47.16 17.15 -29.17
C PRO A 35 47.00 15.65 -28.90
N LYS A 36 47.83 15.12 -27.99
CA LYS A 36 47.57 13.79 -27.41
C LYS A 36 46.11 13.79 -26.93
N PRO A 37 45.33 12.72 -27.17
CA PRO A 37 44.00 12.64 -26.61
C PRO A 37 44.17 12.68 -25.09
N VAL A 38 43.80 13.81 -24.49
CA VAL A 38 43.62 13.88 -23.04
C VAL A 38 42.41 12.98 -22.80
N SER A 39 42.67 11.77 -22.32
CA SER A 39 41.66 10.92 -21.73
C SER A 39 41.10 11.68 -20.54
N VAL A 40 40.08 12.49 -20.79
CA VAL A 40 39.26 13.01 -19.73
C VAL A 40 38.56 11.78 -19.18
N ASP A 41 39.07 11.27 -18.06
CA ASP A 41 38.39 10.33 -17.19
C ASP A 41 37.15 11.04 -16.64
N ILE A 42 36.16 11.26 -17.50
CA ILE A 42 34.80 11.56 -17.08
C ILE A 42 34.40 10.30 -16.31
N PRO A 43 34.20 10.36 -14.99
CA PRO A 43 33.84 9.18 -14.23
C PRO A 43 32.57 8.64 -14.89
N HIS A 44 32.70 7.49 -15.55
CA HIS A 44 31.57 6.82 -16.17
C HIS A 44 30.68 6.42 -15.01
N VAL A 45 29.76 7.32 -14.63
CA VAL A 45 28.88 7.13 -13.46
C VAL A 45 28.21 5.79 -13.68
N ASP A 46 28.58 4.83 -12.86
CA ASP A 46 28.24 3.43 -13.06
C ASP A 46 26.73 3.31 -13.27
N ARG A 47 26.34 2.99 -14.50
CA ARG A 47 24.94 2.95 -14.94
C ARG A 47 24.12 2.03 -14.03
N ALA A 48 24.73 0.96 -13.51
CA ALA A 48 24.09 0.05 -12.57
C ALA A 48 23.83 0.72 -11.21
N THR A 49 24.78 1.48 -10.68
CA THR A 49 24.63 2.23 -9.44
C THR A 49 23.55 3.31 -9.57
N THR A 50 23.52 4.08 -10.66
CA THR A 50 22.46 5.08 -10.90
C THR A 50 21.09 4.42 -11.01
N LEU A 51 20.98 3.29 -11.72
CA LEU A 51 19.74 2.52 -11.82
C LEU A 51 19.27 2.02 -10.44
N ALA A 52 20.18 1.47 -9.63
CA ALA A 52 19.86 0.99 -8.29
C ALA A 52 19.34 2.13 -7.41
N LYS A 53 20.04 3.27 -7.36
CA LYS A 53 19.61 4.46 -6.61
C LYS A 53 18.22 4.95 -7.04
N ARG A 54 17.95 5.03 -8.34
CA ARG A 54 16.63 5.41 -8.88
C ARG A 54 15.55 4.41 -8.47
N CYS A 55 15.85 3.10 -8.54
CA CYS A 55 14.91 2.08 -8.11
C CYS A 55 14.60 2.21 -6.61
N GLU A 56 15.60 2.39 -5.76
CA GLU A 56 15.40 2.54 -4.31
C GLU A 56 14.48 3.71 -3.99
N LYS A 57 14.77 4.89 -4.56
CA LYS A 57 13.95 6.08 -4.41
C LYS A 57 12.49 5.79 -4.80
N MET A 58 12.28 5.16 -5.96
CA MET A 58 10.94 4.80 -6.43
C MET A 58 10.24 3.81 -5.48
N LEU A 59 10.93 2.79 -4.96
CA LEU A 59 10.33 1.83 -4.02
C LEU A 59 9.89 2.50 -2.71
N ILE A 60 10.70 3.43 -2.21
CA ILE A 60 10.40 4.24 -1.02
C ILE A 60 9.18 5.14 -1.28
N GLU A 61 9.14 5.83 -2.42
CA GLU A 61 8.02 6.71 -2.80
C GLU A 61 6.71 5.94 -2.93
N LEU A 62 6.75 4.75 -3.55
CA LEU A 62 5.58 3.87 -3.64
C LEU A 62 5.08 3.47 -2.25
N ALA A 63 5.99 3.03 -1.36
CA ALA A 63 5.64 2.67 0.01
C ALA A 63 5.01 3.86 0.76
N ASN A 64 5.62 5.04 0.67
CA ASN A 64 5.11 6.27 1.28
C ASN A 64 3.71 6.63 0.74
N LYS A 65 3.49 6.50 -0.57
CA LYS A 65 2.17 6.71 -1.19
C LYS A 65 1.14 5.72 -0.67
N GLY A 66 1.49 4.44 -0.57
CA GLY A 66 0.63 3.40 -0.01
C GLY A 66 0.26 3.66 1.46
N CYS A 67 1.25 4.10 2.26
CA CYS A 67 1.05 4.48 3.65
C CYS A 67 0.12 5.70 3.77
N ARG A 68 0.30 6.75 2.95
CA ARG A 68 -0.59 7.92 2.92
C ARG A 68 -2.03 7.53 2.60
N HIS A 69 -2.25 6.78 1.52
CA HIS A 69 -3.59 6.34 1.13
C HIS A 69 -4.27 5.49 2.21
N SER A 70 -3.51 4.63 2.90
CA SER A 70 -4.03 3.82 4.01
C SER A 70 -4.47 4.70 5.19
N LYS A 71 -3.65 5.70 5.54
CA LYS A 71 -3.99 6.68 6.60
C LYS A 71 -5.21 7.51 6.24
N ASP A 72 -5.30 8.01 5.01
CA ASP A 72 -6.43 8.84 4.58
C ASP A 72 -7.73 8.05 4.53
N THR A 73 -7.66 6.80 4.06
CA THR A 73 -8.80 5.87 4.10
C THR A 73 -9.25 5.62 5.54
N ALA A 74 -8.32 5.37 6.47
CA ALA A 74 -8.65 5.19 7.87
C ALA A 74 -9.29 6.44 8.49
N LYS A 75 -8.73 7.64 8.25
CA LYS A 75 -9.31 8.90 8.72
C LYS A 75 -10.76 9.09 8.26
N ARG A 76 -11.04 8.86 6.97
CA ARG A 76 -12.40 8.98 6.41
C ARG A 76 -13.35 7.94 7.00
N ALA A 77 -12.90 6.70 7.14
CA ALA A 77 -13.69 5.63 7.74
C ALA A 77 -14.02 5.93 9.20
N ILE A 78 -13.04 6.34 10.01
CA ILE A 78 -13.23 6.70 11.42
C ILE A 78 -14.20 7.88 11.56
N TYR A 79 -14.05 8.91 10.73
CA TYR A 79 -15.00 10.03 10.72
C TYR A 79 -16.43 9.55 10.41
N GLY A 80 -16.60 8.70 9.39
CA GLY A 80 -17.90 8.11 9.06
C GLY A 80 -18.48 7.24 10.18
N ILE A 81 -17.64 6.46 10.86
CA ILE A 81 -18.03 5.66 12.02
C ILE A 81 -18.53 6.57 13.14
N LYS A 82 -17.76 7.58 13.54
CA LYS A 82 -18.14 8.53 14.59
C LYS A 82 -19.47 9.22 14.29
N LYS A 83 -19.67 9.67 13.04
CA LYS A 83 -20.93 10.28 12.61
C LYS A 83 -22.12 9.33 12.69
N ALA A 84 -21.95 8.06 12.31
CA ALA A 84 -23.01 7.06 12.39
C ALA A 84 -23.34 6.71 13.85
N LEU A 85 -22.32 6.58 14.72
CA LEU A 85 -22.51 6.31 16.15
C LEU A 85 -23.21 7.48 16.86
N ALA A 86 -22.87 8.73 16.54
CA ALA A 86 -23.55 9.90 17.09
C ALA A 86 -25.04 9.96 16.70
N ALA A 87 -25.42 9.35 15.57
CA ALA A 87 -26.80 9.21 15.12
C ALA A 87 -27.50 7.93 15.67
N GLY A 88 -26.84 7.15 16.53
CA GLY A 88 -27.35 5.87 17.05
C GLY A 88 -27.34 4.71 16.06
N ASP A 89 -26.80 4.90 14.84
CA ASP A 89 -26.81 3.88 13.78
C ASP A 89 -25.56 2.98 13.85
N HIS A 90 -25.60 2.03 14.78
CA HIS A 90 -24.53 1.05 14.98
C HIS A 90 -24.33 0.11 13.78
N ARG A 91 -25.40 -0.23 13.04
CA ARG A 91 -25.32 -1.10 11.86
C ARG A 91 -24.54 -0.42 10.74
N ARG A 92 -24.82 0.85 10.48
CA ARG A 92 -24.09 1.64 9.49
C ARG A 92 -22.64 1.87 9.91
N ALA A 93 -22.38 2.14 11.18
CA ALA A 93 -21.01 2.25 11.71
C ALA A 93 -20.19 0.97 11.42
N ALA A 94 -20.75 -0.21 11.70
CA ALA A 94 -20.11 -1.49 11.42
C ALA A 94 -19.88 -1.71 9.90
N LYS A 95 -20.85 -1.33 9.06
CA LYS A 95 -20.70 -1.41 7.59
C LYS A 95 -19.58 -0.52 7.08
N ILE A 96 -19.47 0.72 7.59
CA ILE A 96 -18.40 1.65 7.24
C ILE A 96 -17.05 1.10 7.67
N ALA A 97 -16.93 0.55 8.88
CA ALA A 97 -15.70 -0.05 9.38
C ALA A 97 -15.24 -1.21 8.48
N ARG A 98 -16.13 -2.16 8.16
CA ARG A 98 -15.83 -3.28 7.25
C ARG A 98 -15.41 -2.79 5.86
N HIS A 99 -16.08 -1.78 5.33
CA HIS A 99 -15.70 -1.23 4.03
C HIS A 99 -14.33 -0.54 4.08
N GLY A 100 -14.08 0.25 5.13
CA GLY A 100 -12.82 0.95 5.36
C GLY A 100 -11.63 0.02 5.48
N THR A 101 -11.73 -1.04 6.30
CA THR A 101 -10.67 -2.05 6.45
C THR A 101 -10.40 -2.77 5.13
N ASN A 102 -11.45 -3.18 4.40
CA ASN A 102 -11.32 -3.79 3.09
C ASN A 102 -10.65 -2.86 2.07
N LYS A 103 -10.95 -1.56 2.13
CA LYS A 103 -10.31 -0.57 1.25
C LYS A 103 -8.83 -0.40 1.56
N VAL A 104 -8.45 -0.31 2.85
CA VAL A 104 -7.04 -0.28 3.28
C VAL A 104 -6.28 -1.50 2.75
N ARG A 105 -6.84 -2.72 2.90
CA ARG A 105 -6.23 -3.96 2.38
C ARG A 105 -6.02 -3.92 0.88
N LYS A 106 -7.02 -3.47 0.11
CA LYS A 106 -6.94 -3.37 -1.35
C LYS A 106 -5.85 -2.38 -1.78
N ASP A 107 -5.78 -1.23 -1.14
CA ASP A 107 -4.78 -0.20 -1.46
C ASP A 107 -3.35 -0.66 -1.10
N ALA A 108 -3.18 -1.29 0.07
CA ALA A 108 -1.92 -1.89 0.48
C ALA A 108 -1.48 -3.01 -0.49
N THR A 109 -2.40 -3.87 -0.91
CA THR A 109 -2.13 -4.95 -1.88
C THR A 109 -1.69 -4.40 -3.22
N ARG A 110 -2.40 -3.39 -3.74
CA ARG A 110 -2.05 -2.72 -5.00
C ARG A 110 -0.64 -2.12 -4.94
N CYS A 111 -0.32 -1.42 -3.84
CA CYS A 111 1.00 -0.84 -3.65
C CYS A 111 2.10 -1.92 -3.53
N ALA A 112 1.85 -2.99 -2.77
CA ALA A 112 2.78 -4.11 -2.63
C ALA A 112 3.09 -4.80 -3.97
N LYS A 113 2.08 -4.94 -4.85
CA LYS A 113 2.26 -5.43 -6.23
C LYS A 113 3.16 -4.50 -7.04
N ALA A 114 2.94 -3.19 -6.97
CA ALA A 114 3.76 -2.19 -7.67
C ALA A 114 5.22 -2.21 -7.20
N ILE A 115 5.45 -2.22 -5.88
CA ILE A 115 6.80 -2.34 -5.28
C ILE A 115 7.49 -3.62 -5.77
N SER A 116 6.80 -4.76 -5.69
CA SER A 116 7.35 -6.05 -6.10
C SER A 116 7.58 -6.17 -7.61
N GLY A 117 6.74 -5.55 -8.43
CA GLY A 117 6.91 -5.51 -9.88
C GLY A 117 8.14 -4.71 -10.28
N ASN A 118 8.28 -3.50 -9.74
CA ASN A 118 9.41 -2.61 -10.03
C ASN A 118 10.75 -3.18 -9.52
N ALA A 119 10.77 -3.70 -8.29
CA ALA A 119 11.97 -4.32 -7.73
C ALA A 119 12.42 -5.52 -8.58
N ARG A 120 11.49 -6.39 -9.03
CA ARG A 120 11.82 -7.53 -9.90
C ARG A 120 12.43 -7.09 -11.23
N ARG A 121 11.89 -6.04 -11.86
CA ARG A 121 12.44 -5.48 -13.10
C ARG A 121 13.86 -4.96 -12.89
N CYS A 122 14.08 -4.15 -11.85
CA CYS A 122 15.41 -3.63 -11.54
C CYS A 122 16.42 -4.75 -11.23
N ILE A 123 16.05 -5.75 -10.43
CA ILE A 123 16.90 -6.92 -10.12
C ILE A 123 17.31 -7.66 -11.39
N ARG A 124 16.39 -7.84 -12.35
CA ARG A 124 16.70 -8.51 -13.63
C ARG A 124 17.77 -7.74 -14.41
N VAL A 125 17.63 -6.42 -14.51
CA VAL A 125 18.61 -5.57 -15.21
C VAL A 125 19.95 -5.59 -14.48
N LEU A 126 19.97 -5.50 -13.15
CA LEU A 126 21.23 -5.55 -12.38
C LEU A 126 21.94 -6.90 -12.50
N ARG A 127 21.21 -8.01 -12.60
CA ARG A 127 21.79 -9.33 -12.89
C ARG A 127 22.40 -9.38 -14.29
N TYR A 128 21.71 -8.84 -15.29
CA TYR A 128 22.24 -8.73 -16.66
C TYR A 128 23.52 -7.91 -16.72
N LEU A 129 23.59 -6.82 -15.95
CA LEU A 129 24.78 -5.98 -15.81
C LEU A 129 25.89 -6.60 -14.94
N LYS A 130 25.77 -7.87 -14.53
CA LYS A 130 26.71 -8.59 -13.65
C LYS A 130 26.95 -7.87 -12.31
N ARG A 131 25.92 -7.25 -11.73
CA ARG A 131 25.95 -6.55 -10.42
C ARG A 131 25.05 -7.24 -9.37
N PRO A 132 25.45 -8.43 -8.87
CA PRO A 132 24.66 -9.19 -7.91
C PRO A 132 24.57 -8.52 -6.52
N ASP A 133 25.58 -7.72 -6.17
CA ASP A 133 25.66 -6.87 -4.98
C ASP A 133 24.50 -5.87 -4.93
N LEU A 134 24.33 -5.08 -6.00
CA LEU A 134 23.24 -4.12 -6.13
C LEU A 134 21.88 -4.83 -6.18
N ALA A 135 21.80 -5.98 -6.86
CA ALA A 135 20.57 -6.78 -6.88
C ALA A 135 20.18 -7.32 -5.49
N LYS A 136 21.14 -7.62 -4.61
CA LYS A 136 20.89 -8.00 -3.20
C LYS A 136 20.38 -6.79 -2.41
N ARG A 137 20.97 -5.61 -2.61
CA ARG A 137 20.53 -4.35 -2.00
C ARG A 137 19.07 -4.02 -2.36
N ILE A 138 18.68 -4.10 -3.64
CA ILE A 138 17.29 -3.88 -4.06
C ILE A 138 16.32 -4.91 -3.44
N ARG A 139 16.73 -6.17 -3.29
CA ARG A 139 15.91 -7.19 -2.59
C ARG A 139 15.67 -6.81 -1.13
N HIS A 140 16.70 -6.34 -0.45
CA HIS A 140 16.60 -5.89 0.93
C HIS A 140 15.67 -4.68 1.04
N VAL A 141 15.89 -3.62 0.24
CA VAL A 141 15.03 -2.42 0.23
C VAL A 141 13.57 -2.80 -0.06
N ARG A 142 13.31 -3.67 -1.03
CA ARG A 142 11.96 -4.19 -1.30
C ARG A 142 11.34 -4.84 -0.06
N ALA A 143 12.08 -5.71 0.63
CA ALA A 143 11.57 -6.41 1.81
C ALA A 143 11.23 -5.43 2.94
N GLU A 144 12.10 -4.46 3.21
CA GLU A 144 11.86 -3.41 4.20
C GLU A 144 10.63 -2.56 3.86
N GLN A 145 10.51 -2.11 2.61
CA GLN A 145 9.39 -1.27 2.19
C GLN A 145 8.06 -2.03 2.24
N LEU A 146 8.05 -3.32 1.89
CA LEU A 146 6.86 -4.17 2.06
C LEU A 146 6.49 -4.37 3.52
N LYS A 147 7.48 -4.56 4.41
CA LYS A 147 7.26 -4.65 5.87
C LYS A 147 6.66 -3.35 6.41
N ARG A 148 7.22 -2.20 6.03
CA ARG A 148 6.70 -0.87 6.42
C ARG A 148 5.27 -0.65 5.94
N LEU A 149 4.97 -0.95 4.68
CA LEU A 149 3.63 -0.83 4.11
C LEU A 149 2.62 -1.70 4.86
N ARG A 150 2.96 -2.96 5.14
CA ARG A 150 2.10 -3.88 5.93
C ARG A 150 1.84 -3.36 7.34
N LYS A 151 2.88 -2.86 8.02
CA LYS A 151 2.73 -2.26 9.35
C LYS A 151 1.82 -1.03 9.32
N CYS A 152 1.94 -0.19 8.30
CA CYS A 152 1.07 0.97 8.14
C CYS A 152 -0.39 0.58 7.85
N ALA A 153 -0.61 -0.40 6.97
CA ALA A 153 -1.94 -0.91 6.67
C ALA A 153 -2.60 -1.56 7.90
N SER A 154 -1.85 -2.39 8.64
CA SER A 154 -2.31 -3.01 9.88
C SER A 154 -2.70 -1.98 10.94
N ARG A 155 -1.88 -0.94 11.15
CA ARG A 155 -2.23 0.17 12.06
C ARG A 155 -3.49 0.91 11.61
N ALA A 156 -3.64 1.14 10.31
CA ALA A 156 -4.84 1.76 9.75
C ALA A 156 -6.09 0.90 9.95
N GLU A 157 -5.99 -0.42 9.73
CA GLU A 157 -7.08 -1.37 10.00
C GLU A 157 -7.45 -1.40 11.49
N GLN A 158 -6.46 -1.49 12.37
CA GLN A 158 -6.67 -1.47 13.81
C GLN A 158 -7.37 -0.18 14.26
N ALA A 159 -6.94 0.98 13.75
CA ALA A 159 -7.55 2.26 14.08
C ALA A 159 -9.02 2.36 13.63
N ILE A 160 -9.37 1.73 12.50
CA ILE A 160 -10.77 1.64 12.05
C ILE A 160 -11.57 0.72 12.98
N THR A 161 -11.01 -0.45 13.32
CA THR A 161 -11.69 -1.43 14.18
C THR A 161 -11.89 -0.88 15.60
N SER A 162 -10.89 -0.21 16.17
CA SER A 162 -10.95 0.38 17.51
C SER A 162 -11.89 1.59 17.60
N ALA A 163 -12.33 2.14 16.46
CA ALA A 163 -13.31 3.23 16.45
C ALA A 163 -14.74 2.74 16.69
N LEU A 164 -15.00 1.43 16.59
CA LEU A 164 -16.28 0.85 17.01
C LEU A 164 -16.25 0.64 18.52
N PRO A 165 -17.33 0.99 19.25
CA PRO A 165 -17.44 0.62 20.65
C PRO A 165 -17.41 -0.91 20.75
N SER A 166 -16.71 -1.43 21.77
CA SER A 166 -16.86 -2.83 22.16
C SER A 166 -18.29 -3.01 22.62
N ILE A 167 -19.16 -3.48 21.72
CA ILE A 167 -20.50 -3.90 22.08
C ILE A 167 -20.27 -5.14 22.92
N ARG A 168 -20.13 -4.98 24.25
CA ARG A 168 -20.32 -6.09 25.17
C ARG A 168 -21.71 -6.66 24.83
N PRO A 169 -21.88 -7.98 24.68
CA PRO A 169 -23.22 -8.54 24.66
C PRO A 169 -23.90 -7.97 25.90
N VAL A 170 -25.01 -7.24 25.68
CA VAL A 170 -25.88 -6.82 26.78
C VAL A 170 -26.14 -8.10 27.55
N GLU A 171 -25.78 -8.15 28.84
CA GLU A 171 -26.17 -9.24 29.72
C GLU A 171 -27.68 -9.39 29.56
N GLU A 172 -28.09 -10.42 28.83
CA GLU A 172 -29.49 -10.75 28.66
C GLU A 172 -29.93 -11.19 30.06
N LYS A 173 -30.54 -10.27 30.82
CA LYS A 173 -31.13 -10.61 32.11
C LYS A 173 -31.95 -11.88 31.88
N PRO A 174 -31.73 -12.96 32.65
CA PRO A 174 -32.48 -14.19 32.47
C PRO A 174 -33.95 -13.83 32.53
N ARG A 175 -34.69 -14.12 31.45
CA ARG A 175 -36.13 -13.94 31.44
C ARG A 175 -36.67 -14.83 32.56
N PRO A 176 -37.55 -14.32 33.44
CA PRO A 176 -38.16 -15.16 34.45
C PRO A 176 -38.86 -16.32 33.72
N ILE A 177 -38.43 -17.54 34.05
CA ILE A 177 -39.08 -18.76 33.60
C ILE A 177 -40.50 -18.68 34.16
N ARG A 178 -41.49 -18.43 33.30
CA ARG A 178 -42.89 -18.70 33.64
C ARG A 178 -43.01 -20.21 33.76
N VAL A 179 -43.06 -20.70 34.98
CA VAL A 179 -43.47 -22.06 35.27
C VAL A 179 -45.00 -22.04 35.15
N ASP A 180 -45.51 -22.38 33.97
CA ASP A 180 -46.93 -22.61 33.77
C ASP A 180 -47.34 -23.83 34.62
N GLY A 181 -48.46 -23.67 35.33
CA GLY A 181 -48.90 -24.56 36.39
C GLY A 181 -49.14 -26.01 35.97
N GLY A 182 -48.86 -26.90 36.92
CA GLY A 182 -49.26 -28.31 36.94
C GLY A 182 -49.55 -28.72 38.40
N PRO A 183 -50.42 -29.73 38.61
CA PRO A 183 -51.48 -29.69 39.63
C PRO A 183 -51.00 -29.87 41.07
N THR A 184 -51.63 -29.11 41.97
CA THR A 184 -51.57 -29.27 43.43
C THR A 184 -52.17 -30.60 43.85
N THR A 185 -51.34 -31.56 44.22
CA THR A 185 -51.74 -32.73 45.01
C THR A 185 -52.04 -32.26 46.43
N LYS A 186 -53.31 -32.35 46.84
CA LYS A 186 -53.73 -32.10 48.24
C LYS A 186 -53.15 -33.19 49.16
N PRO A 187 -52.49 -32.87 50.28
CA PRO A 187 -52.22 -33.86 51.32
C PRO A 187 -53.51 -34.20 52.06
N GLY A 188 -53.67 -35.50 52.30
CA GLY A 188 -54.87 -36.14 52.82
C GLY A 188 -55.28 -35.68 54.23
N GLN A 189 -56.59 -35.81 54.43
CA GLN A 189 -57.26 -35.78 55.71
C GLN A 189 -56.70 -36.87 56.63
N VAL A 190 -56.34 -36.50 57.85
CA VAL A 190 -56.25 -37.43 58.97
C VAL A 190 -57.61 -37.34 59.66
N GLU A 191 -58.43 -38.38 59.51
CA GLU A 191 -59.61 -38.58 60.33
C GLU A 191 -59.16 -39.09 61.71
N GLU A 192 -59.54 -38.33 62.72
CA GLU A 192 -59.55 -38.71 64.12
C GLU A 192 -60.86 -39.45 64.40
N ARG A 193 -60.79 -40.74 64.74
CA ARG A 193 -61.87 -41.48 65.40
C ARG A 193 -61.29 -42.47 66.41
N ASP A 194 -61.71 -42.23 67.66
CA ASP A 194 -61.73 -43.04 68.88
C ASP A 194 -60.40 -43.33 69.61
#